data_AF-A0A176S3U0-F1
#
_entry.id   AF-A0A176S3U0-F1
#
_cell.length_a   1.000
_cell.length_b   1.000
_cell.length_c   1.000
_cell.angle_alpha   90.00
_cell.angle_beta   90.00
_cell.angle_gamma   90.00
#
_symmetry.space_group_name_H-M   'P 1'
#
loop_
_entity.id
_entity.type
_entity.pdbx_description
1 polymer ?
#
loop_
_entity_poly.entity_id
_entity_poly.type
_entity_poly.pdbx_seq_one_letter_code
_entity_poly.pdbx_strand_id
1 'polypeptide(L)'
;NINNLSEYSYLYNAAFIDDLYETYLANPAQVSEEWREYFMRLQQEQPLEQPEIPHAPIKAAFAQIKAPLHNNLRKGADDATLAVFAQKQAAVLRLINAHRFRGHQQANLDPLQLQERPYIEELYPEFYGLTQADRDTVFHTGSLYGVDKAKLSDIIKRVKTIYCGTIGAEYMHITDTKQKRWIQQRLEGAQAKPNFTKTTKLNILKRLTAAQGLEEFLHTKYVGQKRFSLEGGESLIPLMDVLIQNAGSMGIEEIVIGMAHRGRLNVLVNILGKRPKDIFSEFEGKMGTQRGSGDVKYHLGFSSEVMTPGGQVHLAMAFNPSHLEIINPVVEGAVRARQDRRDDKNHNQVLPVLIHGDAAF
;
A
#
# COMPACT_ATOMS: atom_id res chain seq x y z
N ASN A 1 65.79 -11.44 -45.58
CA ASN A 1 66.81 -11.10 -44.57
C ASN A 1 67.14 -9.62 -44.59
N ILE A 2 66.24 -8.77 -44.05
CA ILE A 2 66.50 -7.78 -42.99
C ILE A 2 65.24 -7.90 -42.09
N ASN A 3 65.12 -9.06 -41.42
CA ASN A 3 64.12 -9.34 -40.40
C ASN A 3 64.61 -8.76 -39.06
N ASN A 4 64.95 -7.47 -39.03
CA ASN A 4 65.54 -6.87 -37.83
C ASN A 4 65.23 -5.37 -37.68
N LEU A 5 64.09 -4.92 -38.19
CA LEU A 5 63.59 -3.54 -38.01
C LEU A 5 62.14 -3.50 -37.48
N SER A 6 61.46 -4.63 -37.32
CA SER A 6 60.07 -4.68 -36.85
C SER A 6 59.95 -4.49 -35.34
N GLU A 7 60.85 -5.02 -34.52
CA GLU A 7 60.75 -4.91 -33.05
C GLU A 7 60.99 -3.50 -32.52
N TYR A 8 61.75 -2.65 -33.22
CA TYR A 8 61.99 -1.26 -32.82
C TYR A 8 60.87 -0.29 -33.27
N SER A 9 60.04 -0.67 -34.23
CA SER A 9 58.92 0.17 -34.72
C SER A 9 57.66 0.07 -33.84
N TYR A 10 57.42 -1.08 -33.20
CA TYR A 10 56.26 -1.28 -32.32
C TYR A 10 56.31 -0.38 -31.09
N LEU A 11 57.49 -0.13 -30.51
CA LEU A 11 57.65 0.74 -29.35
C LEU A 11 57.48 2.24 -29.68
N TYR A 12 57.84 2.66 -30.91
CA TYR A 12 57.71 4.07 -31.32
C TYR A 12 56.30 4.44 -31.78
N ASN A 13 55.51 3.47 -32.24
CA ASN A 13 54.13 3.68 -32.71
C ASN A 13 53.07 3.03 -31.80
N ALA A 14 53.44 2.59 -30.59
CA ALA A 14 52.53 1.91 -29.66
C ALA A 14 51.26 2.74 -29.40
N ALA A 15 51.42 4.04 -29.14
CA ALA A 15 50.30 4.95 -28.91
C ALA A 15 49.35 5.08 -30.12
N PHE A 16 49.88 4.98 -31.35
CA PHE A 16 49.09 5.03 -32.58
C PHE A 16 48.32 3.73 -32.80
N ILE A 17 48.96 2.58 -32.54
CA ILE A 17 48.32 1.27 -32.65
C ILE A 17 47.25 1.11 -31.57
N ASP A 18 47.49 1.59 -30.35
CA ASP A 18 46.51 1.60 -29.26
C ASP A 18 45.28 2.45 -29.61
N ASP A 19 45.45 3.64 -30.19
CA ASP A 19 44.35 4.51 -30.61
C ASP A 19 43.54 3.90 -31.77
N LEU A 20 44.23 3.24 -32.71
CA LEU A 20 43.62 2.46 -33.78
C LEU A 20 42.81 1.27 -33.25
N TYR A 21 43.32 0.60 -32.22
CA TYR A 21 42.64 -0.53 -31.59
C TYR A 21 41.44 -0.07 -30.76
N GLU A 22 41.54 1.04 -30.02
CA GLU A 22 40.41 1.68 -29.34
C GLU A 22 39.31 2.09 -30.32
N THR A 23 39.69 2.60 -31.50
CA THR A 23 38.75 2.91 -32.58
C THR A 23 38.09 1.65 -33.14
N TYR A 24 38.84 0.56 -33.31
CA TYR A 24 38.32 -0.75 -33.71
C TYR A 24 37.31 -1.30 -32.68
N LEU A 25 37.60 -1.21 -31.37
CA LEU A 25 36.69 -1.64 -30.31
C LEU A 25 35.40 -0.80 -30.28
N ALA A 26 35.46 0.49 -30.62
CA ALA A 26 34.30 1.37 -30.65
C ALA A 26 33.45 1.16 -31.93
N ASN A 27 34.09 1.04 -33.08
CA ASN A 27 33.44 0.76 -34.37
C ASN A 27 34.44 0.17 -35.38
N PRO A 28 34.39 -1.15 -35.66
CA PRO A 28 35.30 -1.80 -36.60
C PRO A 28 35.27 -1.23 -38.02
N ALA A 29 34.17 -0.59 -38.43
CA ALA A 29 34.02 0.02 -39.75
C ALA A 29 34.87 1.28 -39.96
N GLN A 30 35.37 1.90 -38.88
CA GLN A 30 36.19 3.12 -38.93
C GLN A 30 37.68 2.84 -39.14
N VAL A 31 38.07 1.56 -39.10
CA VAL A 31 39.43 1.10 -39.32
C VAL A 31 39.53 0.41 -40.69
N SER A 32 40.67 0.55 -41.37
CA SER A 32 40.89 -0.07 -42.68
C SER A 32 40.84 -1.60 -42.60
N GLU A 33 40.57 -2.24 -43.74
CA GLU A 33 40.39 -3.69 -43.84
C GLU A 33 41.62 -4.47 -43.32
N GLU A 34 42.82 -4.05 -43.70
CA GLU A 34 44.09 -4.63 -43.25
C GLU A 34 44.26 -4.63 -41.71
N TRP A 35 43.86 -3.55 -41.04
CA TRP A 35 43.95 -3.44 -39.58
C TRP A 35 42.81 -4.19 -38.88
N ARG A 36 41.63 -4.26 -39.49
CA ARG A 36 40.50 -5.03 -38.98
C ARG A 36 40.82 -6.53 -38.95
N GLU A 37 41.42 -7.06 -40.02
CA GLU A 37 41.86 -8.46 -40.08
C GLU A 37 42.95 -8.75 -39.05
N TYR A 38 43.90 -7.82 -38.87
CA TYR A 38 44.95 -7.94 -37.87
C TYR A 38 44.38 -8.04 -36.43
N PHE A 39 43.46 -7.15 -36.05
CA PHE A 39 42.85 -7.17 -34.71
C PHE A 39 41.91 -8.35 -34.49
N MET A 40 41.18 -8.79 -35.51
CA MET A 40 40.40 -10.03 -35.45
C MET A 40 41.28 -11.24 -35.18
N ARG A 41 42.41 -11.37 -35.88
CA ARG A 41 43.36 -12.46 -35.66
C ARG A 41 43.97 -12.41 -34.27
N LEU A 42 44.32 -11.22 -33.79
CA LEU A 42 44.87 -11.03 -32.44
C LEU A 42 43.91 -11.50 -31.34
N GLN A 43 42.62 -11.19 -31.45
CA GLN A 43 41.59 -11.63 -30.49
C GLN A 43 41.34 -13.15 -30.53
N GLN A 44 41.56 -13.80 -31.68
CA GLN A 44 41.46 -15.25 -31.82
C GLN A 44 42.69 -15.98 -31.24
N GLU A 45 43.89 -15.42 -31.43
CA GLU A 45 45.15 -15.97 -30.93
C GLU A 45 45.33 -15.77 -29.42
N GLN A 46 44.76 -14.69 -28.85
CA GLN A 46 44.79 -14.38 -27.41
C GLN A 46 43.38 -14.08 -26.88
N PRO A 47 42.54 -15.12 -26.68
CA PRO A 47 41.20 -14.92 -26.14
C PRO A 47 41.28 -14.45 -24.68
N LEU A 48 40.77 -13.25 -24.42
CA LEU A 48 40.60 -12.70 -23.07
C LEU A 48 39.35 -13.33 -22.41
N GLU A 49 39.39 -13.55 -21.08
CA GLU A 49 38.23 -14.06 -20.32
C GLU A 49 37.00 -13.15 -20.37
N GLN A 50 37.20 -11.87 -20.68
CA GLN A 50 36.15 -10.88 -20.92
C GLN A 50 36.48 -10.07 -22.18
N PRO A 51 35.47 -9.72 -23.01
CA PRO A 51 35.69 -8.89 -24.18
C PRO A 51 36.16 -7.50 -23.76
N GLU A 52 37.23 -7.03 -24.40
CA GLU A 52 37.82 -5.72 -24.13
C GLU A 52 36.87 -4.60 -24.58
N ILE A 53 36.73 -3.58 -23.75
CA ILE A 53 35.78 -2.47 -23.93
C ILE A 53 36.58 -1.21 -24.25
N PRO A 54 36.11 -0.31 -25.14
CA PRO A 54 36.77 0.98 -25.37
C PRO A 54 37.03 1.72 -24.06
N HIS A 55 38.29 2.06 -23.79
CA HIS A 55 38.71 2.77 -22.59
C HIS A 55 38.72 4.28 -22.78
N ALA A 56 38.66 4.79 -24.02
CA ALA A 56 38.58 6.23 -24.29
C ALA A 56 37.45 6.96 -23.53
N PRO A 57 36.20 6.44 -23.43
CA PRO A 57 35.13 7.06 -22.65
C PRO A 57 35.41 7.04 -21.14
N ILE A 58 36.05 5.96 -20.66
CA ILE A 58 36.41 5.77 -19.25
C ILE A 58 37.52 6.75 -18.86
N LYS A 59 38.58 6.85 -19.68
CA LYS A 59 39.68 7.81 -19.52
C LYS A 59 39.17 9.25 -19.57
N ALA A 60 38.22 9.58 -20.45
CA ALA A 60 37.58 10.90 -20.51
C ALA A 60 36.79 11.21 -19.23
N ALA A 61 36.04 10.24 -18.69
CA ALA A 61 35.34 10.38 -17.42
C ALA A 61 36.33 10.60 -16.25
N PHE A 62 37.44 9.87 -16.22
CA PHE A 62 38.49 10.08 -15.21
C PHE A 62 39.27 11.38 -15.38
N ALA A 63 39.45 11.88 -16.60
CA ALA A 63 40.06 13.18 -16.87
C ALA A 63 39.17 14.34 -16.36
N GLN A 64 37.84 14.21 -16.46
CA GLN A 64 36.88 15.14 -15.84
C GLN A 64 36.95 15.10 -14.30
N ILE A 65 37.32 13.96 -13.71
CA ILE A 65 37.53 13.81 -12.26
C ILE A 65 38.88 14.40 -11.81
N LYS A 66 39.91 14.41 -12.68
CA LYS A 66 41.29 14.84 -12.35
C LYS A 66 41.68 16.28 -12.72
N ALA A 67 40.81 17.10 -13.31
CA ALA A 67 41.15 18.50 -13.62
C ALA A 67 41.33 19.36 -12.33
N PRO A 68 42.53 19.90 -12.03
CA PRO A 68 42.75 20.73 -10.84
C PRO A 68 42.61 22.23 -11.15
N LEU A 69 41.68 22.85 -10.41
CA LEU A 69 41.93 24.04 -9.59
C LEU A 69 42.59 25.30 -10.21
N HIS A 70 41.75 26.11 -10.85
CA HIS A 70 41.81 27.57 -10.69
C HIS A 70 40.44 28.08 -10.22
N ASN A 71 40.10 27.85 -8.93
CA ASN A 71 39.08 28.60 -8.16
C ASN A 71 38.97 28.06 -6.72
N ASN A 72 40.00 28.27 -5.90
CA ASN A 72 40.07 27.75 -4.53
C ASN A 72 39.26 28.54 -3.48
N LEU A 73 38.64 29.66 -3.85
CA LEU A 73 37.83 30.47 -2.93
C LEU A 73 36.31 30.30 -3.14
N ARG A 74 35.87 29.70 -4.26
CA ARG A 74 34.44 29.41 -4.52
C ARG A 74 34.05 27.96 -4.19
N LYS A 75 34.93 26.98 -4.44
CA LYS A 75 34.66 25.55 -4.17
C LYS A 75 34.38 25.23 -2.69
N GLY A 76 35.04 25.88 -1.73
CA GLY A 76 34.81 25.61 -0.31
C GLY A 76 33.41 26.03 0.19
N ALA A 77 32.84 27.10 -0.38
CA ALA A 77 31.48 27.53 -0.10
C ALA A 77 30.44 26.63 -0.80
N ASP A 78 30.72 26.24 -2.05
CA ASP A 78 29.85 25.34 -2.83
C ASP A 78 29.79 23.93 -2.23
N ASP A 79 30.92 23.36 -1.82
CA ASP A 79 30.99 22.03 -1.18
C ASP A 79 30.31 22.01 0.20
N ALA A 80 30.51 23.06 1.00
CA ALA A 80 29.81 23.20 2.29
C ALA A 80 28.29 23.35 2.08
N THR A 81 27.86 24.09 1.05
CA THR A 81 26.44 24.30 0.74
C THR A 81 25.79 23.01 0.22
N LEU A 82 26.50 22.25 -0.63
CA LEU A 82 26.09 20.93 -1.10
C LEU A 82 26.00 19.92 0.04
N ALA A 83 26.95 19.93 0.98
CA ALA A 83 26.93 19.07 2.15
C ALA A 83 25.73 19.37 3.06
N VAL A 84 25.46 20.65 3.34
CA VAL A 84 24.28 21.07 4.11
C VAL A 84 22.99 20.67 3.40
N PHE A 85 22.90 20.87 2.08
CA PHE A 85 21.74 20.45 1.31
C PHE A 85 21.55 18.92 1.35
N ALA A 86 22.63 18.14 1.24
CA ALA A 86 22.57 16.68 1.33
C ALA A 86 22.11 16.20 2.72
N GLN A 87 22.57 16.85 3.79
CA GLN A 87 22.09 16.57 5.16
C GLN A 87 20.59 16.86 5.31
N LYS A 88 20.13 18.00 4.78
CA LYS A 88 18.70 18.35 4.77
C LYS A 88 17.89 17.40 3.89
N GLN A 89 18.43 16.96 2.77
CA GLN A 89 17.81 15.95 1.91
C GLN A 89 17.64 14.62 2.66
N ALA A 90 18.65 14.16 3.41
CA ALA A 90 18.55 12.97 4.24
C ALA A 90 17.56 13.16 5.42
N ALA A 91 17.48 14.37 6.00
CA ALA A 91 16.48 14.73 7.00
C ALA A 91 15.05 14.62 6.44
N VAL A 92 14.79 15.10 5.23
CA VAL A 92 13.47 14.98 4.59
C VAL A 92 13.04 13.52 4.41
N LEU A 93 13.96 12.66 3.96
CA LEU A 93 13.66 11.23 3.81
C LEU A 93 13.36 10.55 5.15
N ARG A 94 14.09 10.92 6.21
CA ARG A 94 13.82 10.45 7.59
C ARG A 94 12.45 10.91 8.09
N LEU A 95 12.08 12.17 7.86
CA LEU A 95 10.78 12.72 8.22
C LEU A 95 9.62 11.99 7.52
N ILE A 96 9.75 11.71 6.21
CA ILE A 96 8.76 10.92 5.46
C ILE A 96 8.64 9.52 6.09
N ASN A 97 9.77 8.89 6.42
CA ASN A 97 9.78 7.56 7.02
C ASN A 97 9.14 7.56 8.42
N ALA A 98 9.40 8.57 9.26
CA ALA A 98 8.77 8.71 10.56
C ALA A 98 7.24 8.78 10.48
N HIS A 99 6.69 9.49 9.49
CA HIS A 99 5.25 9.51 9.25
C HIS A 99 4.69 8.14 8.83
N ARG A 100 5.44 7.37 8.04
CA ARG A 100 5.04 5.99 7.67
C ARG A 100 4.99 5.05 8.88
N PHE A 101 5.92 5.19 9.82
CA PHE A 101 6.00 4.34 11.01
C PHE A 101 5.06 4.77 12.12
N ARG A 102 4.99 6.08 12.41
CA ARG A 102 4.37 6.61 13.63
C ARG A 102 3.24 7.59 13.38
N GLY A 103 2.97 7.97 12.13
CA GLY A 103 1.92 8.95 11.81
C GLY A 103 0.54 8.54 12.31
N HIS A 104 0.25 7.23 12.34
CA HIS A 104 -1.00 6.68 12.89
C HIS A 104 -1.27 7.10 14.34
N GLN A 105 -0.23 7.34 15.15
CA GLN A 105 -0.36 7.79 16.54
C GLN A 105 -0.82 9.26 16.67
N GLN A 106 -0.72 10.04 15.60
CA GLN A 106 -1.26 11.40 15.52
C GLN A 106 -2.48 11.53 14.61
N ALA A 107 -2.98 10.42 14.05
CA ALA A 107 -4.17 10.43 13.21
C ALA A 107 -5.43 10.85 14.00
N ASN A 108 -6.39 11.45 13.30
CA ASN A 108 -7.67 11.87 13.85
C ASN A 108 -8.68 10.71 13.75
N LEU A 109 -8.60 9.77 14.70
CA LEU A 109 -9.37 8.52 14.69
C LEU A 109 -10.59 8.54 15.62
N ASP A 110 -10.52 9.31 16.71
CA ASP A 110 -11.58 9.37 17.72
C ASP A 110 -12.67 10.38 17.31
N PRO A 111 -13.89 9.92 16.95
CA PRO A 111 -14.98 10.83 16.59
C PRO A 111 -15.48 11.66 17.78
N LEU A 112 -15.24 11.22 19.02
CA LEU A 112 -15.65 11.92 20.25
C LEU A 112 -14.60 12.92 20.74
N GLN A 113 -13.38 12.85 20.20
CA GLN A 113 -12.25 13.72 20.57
C GLN A 113 -11.91 13.68 22.08
N LEU A 114 -12.07 12.52 22.70
CA LEU A 114 -11.74 12.27 24.11
C LEU A 114 -10.28 11.81 24.27
N GLN A 115 -9.70 11.17 23.26
CA GLN A 115 -8.32 10.69 23.31
C GLN A 115 -7.31 11.83 23.14
N GLU A 116 -6.46 12.00 24.16
CA GLU A 116 -5.26 12.84 24.04
C GLU A 116 -4.22 12.14 23.17
N ARG A 117 -3.76 12.84 22.13
CA ARG A 117 -2.74 12.32 21.21
C ARG A 117 -1.35 12.64 21.74
N PRO A 118 -0.44 11.66 21.82
CA PRO A 118 0.92 11.92 22.28
C PRO A 118 1.65 12.85 21.32
N TYR A 119 2.46 13.74 21.88
CA TYR A 119 3.42 14.51 21.12
C TYR A 119 4.58 13.62 20.69
N ILE A 120 4.90 13.60 19.38
CA ILE A 120 5.95 12.75 18.80
C ILE A 120 6.90 13.65 18.04
N GLU A 121 8.06 13.94 18.64
CA GLU A 121 9.08 14.84 18.09
C GLU A 121 9.50 14.47 16.66
N GLU A 122 9.65 13.17 16.37
CA GLU A 122 10.03 12.65 15.05
C GLU A 122 9.04 13.00 13.91
N LEU A 123 7.81 13.42 14.21
CA LEU A 123 6.85 13.86 13.19
C LEU A 123 7.00 15.34 12.82
N TYR A 124 7.89 16.06 13.49
CA TYR A 124 8.10 17.48 13.31
C TYR A 124 9.43 17.76 12.58
N PRO A 125 9.44 18.64 11.56
CA PRO A 125 10.66 18.97 10.80
C PRO A 125 11.81 19.48 11.69
N GLU A 126 11.48 20.19 12.77
CA GLU A 126 12.41 20.80 13.71
C GLU A 126 13.32 19.75 14.36
N PHE A 127 12.81 18.54 14.63
CA PHE A 127 13.58 17.42 15.15
C PHE A 127 14.75 17.00 14.24
N TYR A 128 14.60 17.22 12.93
CA TYR A 128 15.65 16.91 11.94
C TYR A 128 16.48 18.13 11.50
N GLY A 129 16.36 19.26 12.21
CA GLY A 129 17.07 20.50 11.87
C GLY A 129 16.54 21.18 10.60
N LEU A 130 15.32 20.85 10.17
CA LEU A 130 14.64 21.53 9.06
C LEU A 130 13.91 22.75 9.63
N THR A 131 14.25 23.93 9.13
CA THR A 131 13.77 25.21 9.67
C THR A 131 12.71 25.83 8.77
N GLN A 132 12.07 26.90 9.25
CA GLN A 132 11.13 27.68 8.45
C GLN A 132 11.77 28.25 7.17
N ALA A 133 13.08 28.50 7.15
CA ALA A 133 13.80 28.95 5.95
C ALA A 133 13.85 27.88 4.85
N ASP A 134 13.72 26.60 5.21
CA ASP A 134 13.77 25.48 4.28
C ASP A 134 12.42 25.19 3.61
N ARG A 135 11.35 25.86 4.05
CA ARG A 135 9.96 25.57 3.68
C ARG A 135 9.69 25.60 2.18
N ASP A 136 10.34 26.54 1.48
CA ASP A 136 10.24 26.73 0.03
C ASP A 136 11.35 26.02 -0.76
N THR A 137 12.28 25.37 -0.07
CA THR A 137 13.35 24.58 -0.70
C THR A 137 12.77 23.30 -1.27
N VAL A 138 13.16 22.96 -2.50
CA VAL A 138 12.73 21.76 -3.21
C VAL A 138 13.65 20.60 -2.85
N PHE A 139 13.07 19.50 -2.38
CA PHE A 139 13.77 18.26 -2.06
C PHE A 139 13.24 17.11 -2.92
N HIS A 140 14.08 16.10 -3.13
CA HIS A 140 13.61 14.80 -3.59
C HIS A 140 12.80 14.11 -2.49
N THR A 141 11.70 13.48 -2.88
CA THR A 141 10.84 12.73 -1.94
C THR A 141 11.28 11.27 -1.78
N GLY A 142 12.27 10.85 -2.57
CA GLY A 142 12.82 9.50 -2.59
C GLY A 142 11.79 8.49 -3.09
N SER A 143 11.15 7.79 -2.14
CA SER A 143 10.23 6.70 -2.46
C SER A 143 8.78 7.01 -2.11
N LEU A 144 8.45 8.28 -1.91
CA LEU A 144 7.08 8.76 -1.73
C LEU A 144 6.34 8.70 -3.06
N TYR A 145 5.22 7.99 -3.11
CA TYR A 145 4.52 7.74 -4.37
C TYR A 145 3.80 8.99 -4.90
N GLY A 146 3.91 9.20 -6.21
CA GLY A 146 3.18 10.22 -6.97
C GLY A 146 3.84 11.59 -7.08
N VAL A 147 5.00 11.82 -6.46
CA VAL A 147 5.74 13.09 -6.52
C VAL A 147 7.23 12.80 -6.37
N ASP A 148 8.08 13.16 -7.34
CA ASP A 148 9.53 12.90 -7.27
C ASP A 148 10.30 14.00 -6.52
N LYS A 149 9.88 15.26 -6.70
CA LYS A 149 10.44 16.45 -6.07
C LYS A 149 9.32 17.38 -5.64
N ALA A 150 9.44 17.99 -4.46
CA ALA A 150 8.50 18.98 -3.99
C ALA A 150 9.13 19.92 -2.96
N LYS A 151 8.49 21.06 -2.72
CA LYS A 151 8.84 21.94 -1.61
C LYS A 151 8.67 21.22 -0.29
N LEU A 152 9.52 21.51 0.69
CA LEU A 152 9.41 20.92 2.03
C LEU A 152 8.01 21.09 2.63
N SER A 153 7.40 22.28 2.48
CA SER A 153 6.01 22.54 2.91
C SER A 153 4.99 21.57 2.31
N ASP A 154 5.09 21.31 1.01
CA ASP A 154 4.18 20.41 0.31
C ASP A 154 4.40 18.95 0.72
N ILE A 155 5.67 18.56 0.95
CA ILE A 155 6.03 17.22 1.46
C ILE A 155 5.40 17.02 2.84
N ILE A 156 5.60 17.95 3.78
CA ILE A 156 5.03 17.88 5.14
C ILE A 156 3.51 17.79 5.09
N LYS A 157 2.87 18.67 4.30
CA LYS A 157 1.41 18.66 4.14
C LYS A 157 0.91 17.33 3.59
N ARG A 158 1.62 16.77 2.61
CA ARG A 158 1.27 15.48 1.98
C ARG A 158 1.37 14.33 2.97
N VAL A 159 2.50 14.17 3.68
CA VAL A 159 2.67 13.06 4.64
C VAL A 159 1.71 13.18 5.83
N LYS A 160 1.43 14.39 6.33
CA LYS A 160 0.41 14.61 7.36
C LYS A 160 -0.99 14.27 6.87
N THR A 161 -1.32 14.61 5.63
CA THR A 161 -2.62 14.26 5.03
C THR A 161 -2.79 12.74 4.91
N ILE A 162 -1.73 12.03 4.53
CA ILE A 162 -1.76 10.58 4.30
C ILE A 162 -1.79 9.80 5.62
N TYR A 163 -0.90 10.14 6.56
CA TYR A 163 -0.63 9.31 7.73
C TYR A 163 -1.23 9.83 9.04
N CYS A 164 -1.62 11.11 9.09
CA CYS A 164 -2.21 11.74 10.27
C CYS A 164 -3.64 12.25 10.00
N GLY A 165 -4.28 11.78 8.92
CA GLY A 165 -5.65 12.12 8.55
C GLY A 165 -6.69 11.35 9.36
N THR A 166 -7.82 10.99 8.75
CA THR A 166 -8.87 10.15 9.36
C THR A 166 -8.59 8.65 9.21
N ILE A 167 -7.38 8.29 8.79
CA ILE A 167 -6.92 6.90 8.61
C ILE A 167 -5.56 6.79 9.30
N GLY A 168 -5.43 5.85 10.23
CA GLY A 168 -4.19 5.50 10.89
C GLY A 168 -3.65 4.21 10.26
N ALA A 169 -2.65 4.34 9.39
CA ALA A 169 -2.08 3.18 8.69
C ALA A 169 -0.88 2.61 9.46
N GLU A 170 -1.02 1.38 9.96
CA GLU A 170 0.05 0.65 10.63
C GLU A 170 0.46 -0.57 9.79
N TYR A 171 1.61 -0.47 9.12
CA TYR A 171 2.05 -1.51 8.17
C TYR A 171 3.57 -1.65 8.07
N MET A 172 4.35 -0.70 8.61
CA MET A 172 5.80 -0.70 8.47
C MET A 172 6.48 -1.83 9.25
N HIS A 173 5.76 -2.47 10.19
CA HIS A 173 6.21 -3.69 10.89
C HIS A 173 6.27 -4.93 9.96
N ILE A 174 5.59 -4.89 8.80
CA ILE A 174 5.65 -5.98 7.81
C ILE A 174 7.08 -6.12 7.29
N THR A 175 7.61 -7.34 7.31
CA THR A 175 8.98 -7.63 6.86
C THR A 175 9.09 -7.57 5.33
N ASP A 176 8.11 -8.11 4.62
CA ASP A 176 8.05 -8.16 3.16
C ASP A 176 7.99 -6.74 2.55
N THR A 177 9.01 -6.43 1.74
CA THR A 177 9.14 -5.14 1.07
C THR A 177 8.11 -4.96 -0.04
N LYS A 178 7.71 -6.03 -0.75
CA LYS A 178 6.70 -5.95 -1.81
C LYS A 178 5.36 -5.51 -1.23
N GLN A 179 4.97 -6.08 -0.08
CA GLN A 179 3.74 -5.72 0.62
C GLN A 179 3.78 -4.26 1.12
N LYS A 180 4.88 -3.83 1.77
CA LYS A 180 5.04 -2.43 2.18
C LYS A 180 4.91 -1.46 1.02
N ARG A 181 5.55 -1.76 -0.12
CA ARG A 181 5.50 -0.92 -1.33
C ARG A 181 4.10 -0.88 -1.94
N TRP A 182 3.40 -2.00 -1.94
CA TRP A 182 2.01 -2.07 -2.41
C TRP A 182 1.08 -1.19 -1.55
N ILE A 183 1.20 -1.24 -0.23
CA ILE A 183 0.42 -0.38 0.69
C ILE A 183 0.76 1.10 0.46
N GLN A 184 2.06 1.43 0.37
CA GLN A 184 2.52 2.80 0.09
C GLN A 184 1.92 3.35 -1.20
N GLN A 185 1.97 2.58 -2.30
CA GLN A 185 1.40 2.97 -3.57
C GLN A 185 -0.09 3.31 -3.46
N ARG A 186 -0.86 2.48 -2.74
CA ARG A 186 -2.31 2.68 -2.55
C ARG A 186 -2.63 3.90 -1.69
N LEU A 187 -1.97 4.04 -0.54
CA LEU A 187 -2.21 5.15 0.39
C LEU A 187 -1.71 6.48 -0.15
N GLU A 188 -0.47 6.53 -0.60
CA GLU A 188 0.21 7.76 -1.00
C GLU A 188 -0.27 8.24 -2.38
N GLY A 189 -0.60 7.32 -3.29
CA GLY A 189 -1.15 7.66 -4.61
C GLY A 189 -2.48 8.39 -4.54
N ALA A 190 -3.41 7.90 -3.70
CA ALA A 190 -4.68 8.56 -3.45
C ALA A 190 -4.61 9.66 -2.37
N GLN A 191 -3.43 9.92 -1.81
CA GLN A 191 -3.23 10.80 -0.65
C GLN A 191 -4.15 10.48 0.55
N ALA A 192 -4.49 9.21 0.74
CA ALA A 192 -5.52 8.74 1.69
C ALA A 192 -6.89 9.45 1.56
N LYS A 193 -7.16 10.07 0.40
CA LYS A 193 -8.38 10.83 0.10
C LYS A 193 -8.96 10.34 -1.23
N PRO A 194 -9.67 9.21 -1.24
CA PRO A 194 -10.30 8.72 -2.46
C PRO A 194 -11.30 9.76 -3.00
N ASN A 195 -11.20 10.06 -4.30
CA ASN A 195 -12.15 10.94 -4.97
C ASN A 195 -13.37 10.14 -5.43
N PHE A 196 -14.37 10.04 -4.56
CA PHE A 196 -15.61 9.34 -4.89
C PHE A 196 -16.53 10.17 -5.78
N THR A 197 -17.19 9.48 -6.73
CA THR A 197 -18.23 10.06 -7.57
C THR A 197 -19.43 10.51 -6.72
N LYS A 198 -20.25 11.43 -7.25
CA LYS A 198 -21.48 11.87 -6.59
C LYS A 198 -22.41 10.68 -6.28
N THR A 199 -22.53 9.75 -7.22
CA THR A 199 -23.35 8.54 -7.06
C THR A 199 -22.87 7.67 -5.90
N THR A 200 -21.56 7.43 -5.81
CA THR A 200 -20.97 6.67 -4.68
C THR A 200 -21.24 7.36 -3.34
N LYS A 201 -21.08 8.69 -3.27
CA LYS A 201 -21.36 9.46 -2.05
C LYS A 201 -22.84 9.35 -1.62
N LEU A 202 -23.77 9.45 -2.58
CA LEU A 202 -25.20 9.27 -2.32
C LEU A 202 -25.53 7.84 -1.85
N ASN A 203 -24.89 6.83 -2.41
CA ASN A 203 -25.08 5.45 -1.96
C ASN A 203 -24.58 5.23 -0.54
N ILE A 204 -23.39 5.75 -0.19
CA ILE A 204 -22.88 5.71 1.19
C ILE A 204 -23.86 6.38 2.15
N LEU A 205 -24.34 7.58 1.81
CA LEU A 205 -25.33 8.30 2.63
C LEU A 205 -26.63 7.47 2.78
N LYS A 206 -27.15 6.91 1.69
CA LYS A 206 -28.35 6.06 1.73
C LYS A 206 -28.19 4.87 2.67
N ARG A 207 -27.02 4.21 2.65
CA ARG A 207 -26.71 3.08 3.53
C ARG A 207 -26.63 3.51 5.00
N LEU A 208 -26.02 4.66 5.29
CA LEU A 208 -25.99 5.24 6.64
C LEU A 208 -27.40 5.58 7.14
N THR A 209 -28.21 6.23 6.31
CA THR A 209 -29.60 6.56 6.67
C THR A 209 -30.44 5.32 6.92
N ALA A 210 -30.26 4.25 6.13
CA ALA A 210 -30.93 2.98 6.37
C ALA A 210 -30.47 2.30 7.68
N ALA A 211 -29.17 2.39 8.01
CA ALA A 211 -28.62 1.87 9.24
C ALA A 211 -29.21 2.59 10.47
N GLN A 212 -29.19 3.92 10.47
CA GLN A 212 -29.73 4.75 11.54
C GLN A 212 -31.25 4.60 11.66
N GLY A 213 -31.99 4.67 10.55
CA GLY A 213 -33.45 4.60 10.56
C GLY A 213 -33.99 3.28 11.12
N LEU A 214 -33.28 2.17 10.91
CA LEU A 214 -33.64 0.90 11.53
C LEU A 214 -33.46 0.92 13.05
N GLU A 215 -32.36 1.48 13.55
CA GLU A 215 -32.10 1.58 14.99
C GLU A 215 -33.12 2.49 15.68
N GLU A 216 -33.40 3.66 15.10
CA GLU A 216 -34.42 4.58 15.60
C GLU A 216 -35.80 3.92 15.66
N PHE A 217 -36.19 3.22 14.59
CA PHE A 217 -37.46 2.48 14.56
C PHE A 217 -37.53 1.42 15.66
N LEU A 218 -36.50 0.59 15.79
CA LEU A 218 -36.46 -0.46 16.82
C LEU A 218 -36.47 0.14 18.23
N HIS A 219 -35.78 1.27 18.43
CA HIS A 219 -35.73 1.97 19.70
C HIS A 219 -37.11 2.52 20.10
N THR A 220 -37.82 3.17 19.18
CA THR A 220 -39.15 3.73 19.43
C THR A 220 -40.20 2.63 19.59
N LYS A 221 -40.17 1.57 18.77
CA LYS A 221 -41.23 0.56 18.73
C LYS A 221 -41.11 -0.49 19.84
N TYR A 222 -39.89 -0.89 20.20
CA TYR A 222 -39.62 -1.99 21.14
C TYR A 222 -38.82 -1.50 22.35
N VAL A 223 -39.38 -0.51 23.04
CA VAL A 223 -38.77 0.10 24.23
C VAL A 223 -38.46 -0.96 25.29
N GLY A 224 -37.25 -0.89 25.88
CA GLY A 224 -36.81 -1.81 26.92
C GLY A 224 -36.36 -3.19 26.44
N GLN A 225 -36.53 -3.53 25.16
CA GLN A 225 -36.00 -4.79 24.62
C GLN A 225 -34.52 -4.66 24.24
N LYS A 226 -33.72 -5.65 24.63
CA LYS A 226 -32.30 -5.73 24.25
C LYS A 226 -32.18 -5.97 22.74
N ARG A 227 -31.49 -5.05 22.04
CA ARG A 227 -31.26 -5.10 20.58
C ARG A 227 -29.78 -5.05 20.15
N PHE A 228 -28.88 -4.68 21.08
CA PHE A 228 -27.45 -4.46 20.80
C PHE A 228 -27.21 -3.51 19.63
N SER A 229 -27.67 -2.27 19.81
CA SER A 229 -27.69 -1.22 18.79
C SER A 229 -26.35 -1.00 18.10
N LEU A 230 -26.40 -0.71 16.79
CA LEU A 230 -25.27 -0.21 16.01
C LEU A 230 -25.07 1.31 16.13
N GLU A 231 -25.86 2.03 16.94
CA GLU A 231 -25.74 3.49 17.09
C GLU A 231 -24.30 3.92 17.42
N GLY A 232 -23.81 4.91 16.67
CA GLY A 232 -22.42 5.39 16.68
C GLY A 232 -21.43 4.54 15.87
N GLY A 233 -21.84 3.40 15.34
CA GLY A 233 -21.06 2.47 14.50
C GLY A 233 -21.70 2.21 13.13
N GLU A 234 -22.59 3.08 12.67
CA GLU A 234 -23.39 2.91 11.45
C GLU A 234 -22.53 2.77 10.19
N SER A 235 -21.29 3.29 10.22
CA SER A 235 -20.29 3.15 9.17
C SER A 235 -19.95 1.70 8.83
N LEU A 236 -20.25 0.74 9.71
CA LEU A 236 -20.14 -0.69 9.43
C LEU A 236 -20.99 -1.11 8.23
N ILE A 237 -22.19 -0.53 8.05
CA ILE A 237 -23.10 -0.90 6.96
C ILE A 237 -22.54 -0.50 5.57
N PRO A 238 -22.18 0.76 5.29
CA PRO A 238 -21.53 1.09 4.02
C PRO A 238 -20.17 0.40 3.85
N LEU A 239 -19.43 0.13 4.93
CA LEU A 239 -18.18 -0.65 4.86
C LEU A 239 -18.43 -2.06 4.33
N MET A 240 -19.39 -2.77 4.91
CA MET A 240 -19.77 -4.13 4.51
C MET A 240 -20.33 -4.16 3.09
N ASP A 241 -21.17 -3.18 2.71
CA ASP A 241 -21.70 -3.05 1.36
C ASP A 241 -20.55 -2.91 0.34
N VAL A 242 -19.61 -1.99 0.57
CA VAL A 242 -18.44 -1.80 -0.32
C VAL A 242 -17.56 -3.06 -0.36
N LEU A 243 -17.33 -3.72 0.78
CA LEU A 243 -16.56 -4.96 0.84
C LEU A 243 -17.18 -6.04 -0.06
N ILE A 244 -18.49 -6.30 0.07
CA ILE A 244 -19.19 -7.32 -0.69
C ILE A 244 -19.19 -6.99 -2.19
N GLN A 245 -19.49 -5.74 -2.55
CA GLN A 245 -19.52 -5.30 -3.95
C GLN A 245 -18.13 -5.42 -4.61
N ASN A 246 -17.06 -5.08 -3.88
CA ASN A 246 -15.69 -5.22 -4.37
C ASN A 246 -15.27 -6.70 -4.46
N ALA A 247 -15.57 -7.50 -3.44
CA ALA A 247 -15.25 -8.93 -3.41
C ALA A 247 -15.90 -9.65 -4.59
N GLY A 248 -17.21 -9.43 -4.84
CA GLY A 248 -17.89 -10.02 -5.99
C GLY A 248 -17.30 -9.56 -7.33
N SER A 249 -16.90 -8.29 -7.44
CA SER A 249 -16.20 -7.78 -8.62
C SER A 249 -14.82 -8.42 -8.85
N MET A 250 -14.21 -8.98 -7.80
CA MET A 250 -12.94 -9.73 -7.85
C MET A 250 -13.14 -11.23 -8.08
N GLY A 251 -14.38 -11.70 -8.27
CA GLY A 251 -14.70 -13.10 -8.52
C GLY A 251 -14.93 -13.95 -7.27
N ILE A 252 -15.08 -13.34 -6.09
CA ILE A 252 -15.52 -14.06 -4.89
C ILE A 252 -16.97 -14.51 -5.09
N GLU A 253 -17.22 -15.79 -4.88
CA GLU A 253 -18.54 -16.40 -5.04
C GLU A 253 -19.28 -16.58 -3.70
N GLU A 254 -18.56 -16.76 -2.59
CA GLU A 254 -19.16 -16.89 -1.26
C GLU A 254 -18.45 -16.04 -0.21
N ILE A 255 -19.24 -15.42 0.68
CA ILE A 255 -18.73 -14.68 1.84
C ILE A 255 -19.37 -15.24 3.10
N VAL A 256 -18.52 -15.61 4.06
CA VAL A 256 -18.94 -16.17 5.34
C VAL A 256 -18.65 -15.17 6.45
N ILE A 257 -19.68 -14.74 7.15
CA ILE A 257 -19.60 -13.65 8.14
C ILE A 257 -19.69 -14.24 9.55
N GLY A 258 -18.66 -13.99 10.35
CA GLY A 258 -18.66 -14.16 11.80
C GLY A 258 -18.75 -12.80 12.47
N MET A 259 -19.70 -12.61 13.38
CA MET A 259 -19.80 -11.36 14.13
C MET A 259 -20.38 -11.56 15.53
N ALA A 260 -20.00 -10.67 16.44
CA ALA A 260 -20.63 -10.54 17.75
C ALA A 260 -22.08 -10.00 17.66
N HIS A 261 -22.67 -9.68 18.81
CA HIS A 261 -24.06 -9.22 18.91
C HIS A 261 -24.29 -7.77 18.44
N ARG A 262 -23.27 -6.89 18.54
CA ARG A 262 -23.42 -5.46 18.24
C ARG A 262 -23.75 -5.21 16.77
N GLY A 263 -24.87 -4.56 16.51
CA GLY A 263 -25.36 -4.23 15.18
C GLY A 263 -25.79 -5.43 14.33
N ARG A 264 -25.92 -6.63 14.90
CA ARG A 264 -26.23 -7.84 14.12
C ARG A 264 -27.58 -7.74 13.41
N LEU A 265 -28.61 -7.22 14.07
CA LEU A 265 -29.92 -6.99 13.45
C LEU A 265 -29.82 -6.04 12.25
N ASN A 266 -28.95 -5.04 12.36
CA ASN A 266 -28.68 -4.07 11.32
C ASN A 266 -28.02 -4.74 10.10
N VAL A 267 -26.99 -5.56 10.33
CA VAL A 267 -26.33 -6.33 9.27
C VAL A 267 -27.31 -7.33 8.62
N LEU A 268 -28.11 -8.05 9.42
CA LEU A 268 -29.11 -8.99 8.89
C LEU A 268 -30.10 -8.32 7.92
N VAL A 269 -30.60 -7.13 8.26
CA VAL A 269 -31.57 -6.41 7.42
C VAL A 269 -30.90 -5.69 6.27
N ASN A 270 -29.90 -4.85 6.55
CA ASN A 270 -29.35 -3.90 5.58
C ASN A 270 -28.25 -4.50 4.68
N ILE A 271 -27.66 -5.64 5.06
CA ILE A 271 -26.64 -6.36 4.26
C ILE A 271 -27.20 -7.68 3.72
N LEU A 272 -27.71 -8.56 4.58
CA LEU A 272 -28.19 -9.87 4.13
C LEU A 272 -29.63 -9.84 3.58
N GLY A 273 -30.37 -8.73 3.73
CA GLY A 273 -31.73 -8.62 3.20
C GLY A 273 -32.76 -9.48 3.94
N LYS A 274 -32.50 -9.85 5.20
CA LYS A 274 -33.53 -10.47 6.06
C LYS A 274 -34.71 -9.52 6.17
N ARG A 275 -35.91 -10.02 5.89
CA ARG A 275 -37.11 -9.18 5.82
C ARG A 275 -37.37 -8.55 7.19
N PRO A 276 -37.57 -7.21 7.29
CA PRO A 276 -37.87 -6.56 8.56
C PRO A 276 -39.06 -7.18 9.30
N LYS A 277 -40.10 -7.64 8.57
CA LYS A 277 -41.25 -8.35 9.13
C LYS A 277 -40.86 -9.59 9.95
N ASP A 278 -39.86 -10.34 9.50
CA ASP A 278 -39.41 -11.55 10.19
C ASP A 278 -38.70 -11.15 11.50
N ILE A 279 -37.86 -10.12 11.47
CA ILE A 279 -37.27 -9.53 12.68
C ILE A 279 -38.35 -9.06 13.65
N PHE A 280 -39.34 -8.30 13.18
CA PHE A 280 -40.41 -7.76 14.02
C PHE A 280 -41.25 -8.87 14.67
N SER A 281 -41.49 -9.98 13.96
CA SER A 281 -42.17 -11.15 14.50
C SER A 281 -41.37 -11.81 15.64
N GLU A 282 -40.03 -11.82 15.55
CA GLU A 282 -39.13 -12.26 16.64
C GLU A 282 -39.16 -11.30 17.85
N PHE A 283 -39.45 -10.01 17.66
CA PHE A 283 -39.70 -9.06 18.75
C PHE A 283 -41.07 -9.22 19.42
N GLU A 284 -42.07 -9.68 18.65
CA GLU A 284 -43.43 -9.92 19.14
C GLU A 284 -43.63 -11.33 19.72
N GLY A 285 -42.60 -12.17 19.74
CA GLY A 285 -42.69 -13.57 20.22
C GLY A 285 -43.46 -14.49 19.29
N LYS A 286 -43.78 -14.05 18.06
CA LYS A 286 -44.49 -14.82 17.04
C LYS A 286 -43.49 -15.59 16.18
N MET A 287 -42.70 -16.46 16.78
CA MET A 287 -41.85 -17.36 16.02
C MET A 287 -42.69 -18.54 15.53
N GLY A 288 -42.60 -18.84 14.23
CA GLY A 288 -43.13 -20.09 13.66
C GLY A 288 -42.48 -21.31 14.34
N THR A 289 -43.09 -22.48 14.14
CA THR A 289 -42.69 -23.79 14.70
C THR A 289 -41.23 -24.15 14.39
N GLN A 290 -40.28 -23.58 15.12
CA GLN A 290 -38.89 -24.01 15.10
C GLN A 290 -38.82 -25.40 15.76
N ARG A 291 -38.15 -26.34 15.09
CA ARG A 291 -37.80 -27.64 15.70
C ARG A 291 -36.63 -27.41 16.66
N GLY A 292 -36.87 -27.52 17.96
CA GLY A 292 -35.84 -27.42 19.01
C GLY A 292 -36.14 -26.38 20.09
N SER A 293 -35.19 -26.13 20.99
CA SER A 293 -35.32 -25.16 22.09
C SER A 293 -35.25 -23.69 21.63
N GLY A 294 -34.82 -23.44 20.39
CA GLY A 294 -34.57 -22.10 19.86
C GLY A 294 -33.35 -21.42 20.46
N ASP A 295 -33.08 -20.18 20.01
CA ASP A 295 -32.09 -19.27 20.58
C ASP A 295 -32.57 -17.82 20.39
N VAL A 296 -31.91 -16.86 21.02
CA VAL A 296 -32.23 -15.43 20.90
C VAL A 296 -31.94 -14.93 19.48
N LYS A 297 -32.76 -13.98 19.01
CA LYS A 297 -32.74 -13.41 17.64
C LYS A 297 -31.38 -12.97 17.11
N TYR A 298 -30.49 -12.52 17.99
CA TYR A 298 -29.14 -12.06 17.66
C TYR A 298 -28.07 -13.17 17.74
N HIS A 299 -28.45 -14.44 17.85
CA HIS A 299 -27.56 -15.61 17.67
C HIS A 299 -27.84 -16.38 16.38
N LEU A 300 -29.02 -16.17 15.80
CA LEU A 300 -29.46 -16.89 14.61
C LEU A 300 -28.64 -16.48 13.38
N GLY A 301 -28.16 -17.47 12.63
CA GLY A 301 -27.53 -17.28 11.33
C GLY A 301 -28.57 -16.96 10.25
N PHE A 302 -28.07 -16.57 9.08
CA PHE A 302 -28.91 -16.28 7.92
C PHE A 302 -28.09 -16.41 6.65
N SER A 303 -28.72 -16.80 5.56
CA SER A 303 -28.08 -16.88 4.25
C SER A 303 -28.92 -16.19 3.19
N SER A 304 -28.27 -15.54 2.25
CA SER A 304 -28.92 -14.87 1.13
C SER A 304 -27.99 -14.76 -0.06
N GLU A 305 -28.56 -14.31 -1.16
CA GLU A 305 -27.85 -14.07 -2.41
C GLU A 305 -27.87 -12.57 -2.69
N VAL A 306 -26.72 -11.98 -2.99
CA VAL A 306 -26.60 -10.56 -3.28
C VAL A 306 -25.98 -10.36 -4.64
N MET A 307 -26.59 -9.48 -5.44
CA MET A 307 -26.05 -9.09 -6.73
C MET A 307 -24.90 -8.08 -6.57
N THR A 308 -23.79 -8.36 -7.25
CA THR A 308 -22.62 -7.49 -7.38
C THR A 308 -22.30 -7.27 -8.86
N PRO A 309 -21.41 -6.32 -9.22
CA PRO A 309 -21.00 -6.13 -10.61
C PRO A 309 -20.37 -7.36 -11.25
N GLY A 310 -19.73 -8.23 -10.46
CA GLY A 310 -19.13 -9.49 -10.92
C GLY A 310 -20.09 -10.67 -10.96
N GLY A 311 -21.35 -10.50 -10.55
CA GLY A 311 -22.34 -11.55 -10.49
C GLY A 311 -22.93 -11.74 -9.10
N GLN A 312 -23.60 -12.87 -8.90
CA GLN A 312 -24.24 -13.22 -7.66
C GLN A 312 -23.22 -13.74 -6.65
N VAL A 313 -23.28 -13.25 -5.42
CA VAL A 313 -22.45 -13.70 -4.29
C VAL A 313 -23.34 -14.26 -3.20
N HIS A 314 -23.03 -15.48 -2.77
CA HIS A 314 -23.71 -16.12 -1.64
C HIS A 314 -23.17 -15.57 -0.32
N LEU A 315 -24.04 -15.00 0.50
CA LEU A 315 -23.70 -14.51 1.83
C LEU A 315 -24.24 -15.49 2.88
N ALA A 316 -23.39 -15.82 3.85
CA ALA A 316 -23.79 -16.65 4.98
C ALA A 316 -23.28 -16.05 6.30
N MET A 317 -24.18 -15.60 7.15
CA MET A 317 -23.88 -15.24 8.53
C MET A 317 -23.98 -16.48 9.42
N ALA A 318 -22.89 -16.79 10.13
CA ALA A 318 -22.83 -17.95 10.99
C ALA A 318 -23.67 -17.78 12.27
N PHE A 319 -24.19 -18.88 12.79
CA PHE A 319 -24.78 -18.93 14.14
C PHE A 319 -23.67 -18.76 15.18
N ASN A 320 -23.91 -18.01 16.25
CA ASN A 320 -22.93 -17.85 17.32
C ASN A 320 -23.59 -17.83 18.71
N PRO A 321 -22.97 -18.44 19.73
CA PRO A 321 -23.41 -18.28 21.11
C PRO A 321 -23.04 -16.90 21.67
N SER A 322 -23.41 -16.63 22.91
CA SER A 322 -23.00 -15.43 23.66
C SER A 322 -21.49 -15.33 23.92
N HIS A 323 -20.75 -16.45 23.84
CA HIS A 323 -19.30 -16.48 24.04
C HIS A 323 -18.63 -15.75 22.87
N LEU A 324 -18.07 -14.57 23.13
CA LEU A 324 -17.43 -13.74 22.11
C LEU A 324 -16.18 -14.42 21.54
N GLU A 325 -15.79 -14.04 20.32
CA GLU A 325 -14.63 -14.54 19.57
C GLU A 325 -14.62 -16.04 19.19
N ILE A 326 -15.35 -16.91 19.89
CA ILE A 326 -15.33 -18.36 19.60
C ILE A 326 -15.90 -18.71 18.22
N ILE A 327 -16.66 -17.78 17.61
CA ILE A 327 -17.20 -17.93 16.26
C ILE A 327 -16.12 -17.86 15.17
N ASN A 328 -14.98 -17.21 15.44
CA ASN A 328 -13.93 -16.98 14.45
C ASN A 328 -13.38 -18.29 13.87
N PRO A 329 -12.87 -19.26 14.67
CA PRO A 329 -12.39 -20.53 14.12
C PRO A 329 -13.48 -21.36 13.45
N VAL A 330 -14.75 -21.22 13.88
CA VAL A 330 -15.89 -21.90 13.26
C VAL A 330 -16.13 -21.37 11.84
N VAL A 331 -16.03 -20.06 11.64
CA VAL A 331 -16.15 -19.44 10.32
C VAL A 331 -14.98 -19.82 9.43
N GLU A 332 -13.75 -19.82 9.93
CA GLU A 332 -12.58 -20.27 9.17
C GLU A 332 -12.73 -21.73 8.72
N GLY A 333 -13.19 -22.62 9.61
CA GLY A 333 -13.49 -24.01 9.26
C GLY A 333 -14.60 -24.13 8.20
N ALA A 334 -15.65 -23.31 8.31
CA ALA A 334 -16.74 -23.29 7.33
C ALA A 334 -16.28 -22.77 5.95
N VAL A 335 -15.42 -21.75 5.93
CA VAL A 335 -14.78 -21.25 4.71
C VAL A 335 -13.92 -22.33 4.09
N ARG A 336 -13.06 -22.98 4.87
CA ARG A 336 -12.19 -24.05 4.38
C ARG A 336 -12.99 -25.20 3.76
N ALA A 337 -14.06 -25.64 4.43
CA ALA A 337 -14.93 -26.70 3.90
C ALA A 337 -15.58 -26.30 2.55
N ARG A 338 -15.93 -25.03 2.36
CA ARG A 338 -16.47 -24.51 1.10
C ARG A 338 -15.41 -24.42 0.01
N GLN A 339 -14.19 -23.99 0.36
CA GLN A 339 -13.05 -23.97 -0.57
C GLN A 339 -12.73 -25.39 -1.07
N ASP A 340 -12.66 -26.36 -0.16
CA ASP A 340 -12.42 -27.77 -0.50
C ASP A 340 -13.54 -28.32 -1.41
N ARG A 341 -14.81 -27.99 -1.10
CA ARG A 341 -15.97 -28.38 -1.93
C ARG A 341 -15.91 -27.80 -3.35
N ARG A 342 -15.29 -26.63 -3.52
CA ARG A 342 -15.17 -25.91 -4.80
C ARG A 342 -13.90 -26.23 -5.58
N ASP A 343 -13.00 -27.03 -5.03
CA ASP A 343 -11.63 -27.21 -5.54
C ASP A 343 -10.89 -25.85 -5.68
N ASP A 344 -11.15 -24.90 -4.76
CA ASP A 344 -10.54 -23.56 -4.75
C ASP A 344 -9.10 -23.62 -4.20
N LYS A 345 -8.18 -24.12 -5.02
CA LYS A 345 -6.75 -24.29 -4.65
C LYS A 345 -6.02 -22.97 -4.40
N ASN A 346 -6.53 -21.86 -4.90
CA ASN A 346 -5.93 -20.54 -4.77
C ASN A 346 -6.54 -19.72 -3.63
N HIS A 347 -7.58 -20.25 -2.96
CA HIS A 347 -8.32 -19.61 -1.88
C HIS A 347 -8.84 -18.21 -2.25
N ASN A 348 -9.36 -18.07 -3.47
CA ASN A 348 -9.79 -16.79 -4.03
C ASN A 348 -11.27 -16.75 -4.44
N GLN A 349 -12.07 -17.75 -4.05
CA GLN A 349 -13.51 -17.81 -4.31
C GLN A 349 -14.37 -17.67 -3.05
N VAL A 350 -13.83 -17.98 -1.87
CA VAL A 350 -14.56 -17.93 -0.60
C VAL A 350 -13.83 -17.04 0.41
N LEU A 351 -14.52 -16.00 0.90
CA LEU A 351 -13.96 -14.98 1.79
C LEU A 351 -14.54 -15.09 3.22
N PRO A 352 -13.70 -15.30 4.26
CA PRO A 352 -14.10 -15.06 5.64
C PRO A 352 -14.17 -13.55 5.93
N VAL A 353 -15.21 -13.11 6.62
CA VAL A 353 -15.32 -11.77 7.20
C VAL A 353 -15.62 -11.90 8.69
N LEU A 354 -14.67 -11.50 9.52
CA LEU A 354 -14.76 -11.59 10.98
C LEU A 354 -14.90 -10.18 11.57
N ILE A 355 -15.94 -9.96 12.37
CA ILE A 355 -16.26 -8.67 12.99
C ILE A 355 -16.19 -8.83 14.51
N HIS A 356 -15.31 -8.05 15.13
CA HIS A 356 -14.93 -8.19 16.54
C HIS A 356 -15.41 -7.00 17.38
N GLY A 357 -15.53 -7.24 18.69
CA GLY A 357 -15.62 -6.16 19.68
C GLY A 357 -14.22 -5.80 20.17
N ASP A 358 -13.96 -4.50 20.34
CA ASP A 358 -12.66 -3.94 20.73
C ASP A 358 -12.11 -4.51 22.05
N ALA A 359 -12.96 -4.71 23.06
CA ALA A 359 -12.52 -5.28 24.34
C ALA A 359 -12.39 -6.81 24.35
N ALA A 360 -12.92 -7.50 23.33
CA ALA A 360 -12.93 -8.95 23.25
C ALA A 360 -11.81 -9.51 22.36
N PHE A 361 -11.43 -8.75 21.32
CA PHE A 361 -10.31 -9.05 20.43
C PHE A 361 -8.97 -8.83 21.14
#